data_AF-A0A949HSY7-F1
#
_entry.id   AF-A0A949HSY7-F1
#
_cell.length_a   1.000
_cell.length_b   1.000
_cell.length_c   1.000
_cell.angle_alpha   90.00
_cell.angle_beta   90.00
_cell.angle_gamma   90.00
#
_symmetry.space_group_name_H-M   'P 1'
#
loop_
_entity.id
_entity.type
_entity.pdbx_description
1 polymer ?
#
loop_
_entity_poly.entity_id
_entity_poly.type
_entity_poly.pdbx_seq_one_letter_code
_entity_poly.pdbx_strand_id
1 'polypeptide(L)'
;MSTPTRMGRNFSSRDRWWVNAKRPSSVATNPYYNPHCECMVVLLLNTRKRVYGHQLVTIGTLDTLLVHPREVFAVAVAMRAAAVVLMHNHPAAMLLNSDELIGFVHLPGSAVRSPVFARQTGKTKAAPAIVRQDKGLLLGNNEHIGKTVPVRLSPEQRVRHCHLIGATGTGKSTLLFNLIQQDIENGEGVAVLDPHGDLIDKILGVIPPERVEDVVLVDPADEQYSVGFNILSAHSELEKNLLASDLVAVFQRLSTSWGDQMNSVLQNAILAFLESDGCGTLADLRRFLIEPAFRNDFLKSVKDSEVVYYWQKSFPLLAGNKSIGSILTRLDTFLAKKPIRLMVSQPENRLDFARIMDRGQIFLAKLPEGLLGRENSYLLGTLLISKFQQIAMSRQSQQVALRKQFWLYIARNTRELLELADEFRSLDADMISLQESIDTSTPSGR
;
A
#
# COMPACT_ATOMS: atom_id res chain seq x y z
N MET A 1 60.24 73.30 -6.76
CA MET A 1 60.70 73.38 -8.17
C MET A 1 62.19 73.04 -8.20
N SER A 2 62.52 71.86 -8.72
CA SER A 2 63.86 71.51 -9.21
C SER A 2 63.68 70.51 -10.35
N THR A 3 64.34 70.83 -11.45
CA THR A 3 64.20 70.36 -12.83
C THR A 3 64.34 68.85 -13.06
N PRO A 4 63.74 68.32 -14.16
CA PRO A 4 63.77 66.90 -14.51
C PRO A 4 65.13 66.51 -15.11
N THR A 5 65.77 65.48 -14.54
CA THR A 5 67.03 64.96 -15.09
C THR A 5 66.72 64.04 -16.27
N ARG A 6 67.14 64.46 -17.47
CA ARG A 6 67.09 63.70 -18.73
C ARG A 6 67.59 62.25 -18.54
N MET A 7 66.71 61.24 -18.65
CA MET A 7 67.13 59.85 -18.83
C MET A 7 67.48 59.56 -20.30
N GLY A 8 68.59 60.13 -20.76
CA GLY A 8 69.37 59.55 -21.84
C GLY A 8 70.50 58.74 -21.21
N ARG A 9 70.30 57.45 -20.92
CA ARG A 9 71.41 56.59 -20.50
C ARG A 9 72.19 56.15 -21.75
N ASN A 10 73.25 56.89 -22.04
CA ASN A 10 74.42 56.31 -22.69
C ASN A 10 74.88 55.12 -21.85
N PHE A 11 74.93 53.92 -22.42
CA PHE A 11 75.50 52.75 -21.76
C PHE A 11 76.96 53.03 -21.43
N SER A 12 77.27 53.27 -20.16
CA SER A 12 78.62 53.53 -19.71
C SER A 12 79.43 52.22 -19.72
N SER A 13 80.74 52.30 -19.87
CA SER A 13 81.63 51.13 -19.87
C SER A 13 81.62 50.33 -18.56
N ARG A 14 80.98 50.84 -17.49
CA ARG A 14 80.77 50.19 -16.19
C ARG A 14 79.46 49.40 -16.09
N ASP A 15 78.56 49.50 -17.07
CA ASP A 15 77.28 48.76 -17.11
C ASP A 15 77.35 47.48 -17.97
N ARG A 16 78.56 47.07 -18.37
CA ARG A 16 78.76 45.84 -19.13
C ARG A 16 78.84 44.62 -18.20
N TRP A 17 77.68 44.14 -17.77
CA TRP A 17 77.54 42.86 -17.08
C TRP A 17 77.48 41.75 -18.14
N TRP A 18 78.63 41.38 -18.73
CA TRP A 18 78.72 40.17 -19.54
C TRP A 18 78.75 38.95 -18.61
N VAL A 19 77.93 37.93 -18.88
CA VAL A 19 78.20 36.58 -18.37
C VAL A 19 78.41 35.63 -19.52
N ASN A 20 79.53 34.92 -19.46
CA ASN A 20 80.02 33.97 -20.45
C ASN A 20 78.97 32.88 -20.72
N ALA A 21 78.46 32.79 -21.95
CA ALA A 21 77.36 31.91 -22.36
C ALA A 21 77.69 30.40 -22.37
N LYS A 22 78.85 29.99 -21.83
CA LYS A 22 79.23 28.57 -21.75
C LYS A 22 78.53 27.81 -20.61
N ARG A 23 77.77 28.47 -19.71
CA ARG A 23 77.00 27.82 -18.64
C ARG A 23 75.65 28.54 -18.35
N PRO A 24 74.49 27.87 -18.49
CA PRO A 24 73.18 28.41 -18.14
C PRO A 24 73.02 28.78 -16.66
N SER A 25 73.86 28.23 -15.77
CA SER A 25 73.88 28.52 -14.33
C SER A 25 74.15 29.99 -14.00
N SER A 26 74.60 30.78 -14.96
CA SER A 26 74.88 32.22 -14.81
C SER A 26 73.65 33.11 -14.58
N VAL A 27 72.45 32.64 -14.95
CA VAL A 27 71.22 33.42 -14.78
C VAL A 27 70.77 33.40 -13.32
N ALA A 28 70.79 32.24 -12.67
CA ALA A 28 70.43 32.09 -11.26
C ALA A 28 71.42 32.77 -10.30
N THR A 29 72.65 33.01 -10.75
CA THR A 29 73.69 33.75 -10.00
C THR A 29 73.70 35.25 -10.32
N ASN A 30 72.77 35.76 -11.13
CA ASN A 30 72.68 37.19 -11.42
C ASN A 30 72.31 37.95 -10.13
N PRO A 31 72.98 39.05 -9.77
CA PRO A 31 72.69 39.82 -8.55
C PRO A 31 71.24 40.28 -8.42
N TYR A 32 70.52 40.38 -9.55
CA TYR A 32 69.13 40.82 -9.61
C TYR A 32 68.14 39.66 -9.85
N TYR A 33 68.60 38.41 -9.93
CA TYR A 33 67.70 37.26 -10.00
C TYR A 33 67.07 36.99 -8.64
N ASN A 34 65.75 36.84 -8.61
CA ASN A 34 65.02 36.49 -7.40
C ASN A 34 64.24 35.18 -7.61
N PRO A 35 64.54 34.11 -6.84
CA PRO A 35 63.84 32.83 -6.97
C PRO A 35 62.41 32.85 -6.42
N HIS A 36 62.02 33.87 -5.65
CA HIS A 36 60.72 33.97 -4.98
C HIS A 36 59.66 34.73 -5.79
N CYS A 37 60.01 35.27 -6.96
CA CYS A 37 59.06 35.94 -7.86
C CYS A 37 59.39 35.61 -9.32
N GLU A 38 58.43 35.90 -10.21
CA GLU A 38 58.65 35.74 -11.64
C GLU A 38 59.66 36.76 -12.17
N CYS A 39 60.65 36.28 -12.91
CA CYS A 39 61.72 37.06 -13.50
C CYS A 39 61.79 36.72 -14.99
N MET A 40 61.88 37.72 -15.86
CA MET A 40 62.01 37.49 -17.31
C MET A 40 63.37 37.94 -17.84
N VAL A 41 64.03 37.00 -18.52
CA VAL A 41 65.38 37.13 -19.07
C VAL A 41 65.33 36.94 -20.58
N VAL A 42 66.07 37.78 -21.30
CA VAL A 42 66.30 37.66 -22.75
C VAL A 42 67.67 37.03 -22.98
N LEU A 43 67.71 35.91 -23.68
CA LEU A 43 68.95 35.32 -24.21
C LEU A 43 69.22 35.87 -25.61
N LEU A 44 70.45 36.28 -25.88
CA LEU A 44 70.89 36.90 -27.12
C LEU A 44 71.64 35.86 -27.96
N LEU A 45 71.22 35.67 -29.23
CA LEU A 45 71.76 34.66 -30.14
C LEU A 45 72.48 35.30 -31.32
N ASN A 46 73.56 34.67 -31.78
CA ASN A 46 74.26 35.05 -33.00
C ASN A 46 73.62 34.42 -34.26
N THR A 47 74.15 34.73 -35.44
CA THR A 47 73.64 34.22 -36.74
C THR A 47 73.69 32.69 -36.87
N ARG A 48 74.48 32.01 -36.04
CA ARG A 48 74.54 30.53 -35.95
C ARG A 48 73.63 29.97 -34.85
N LYS A 49 72.67 30.76 -34.34
CA LYS A 49 71.73 30.40 -33.26
C LYS A 49 72.41 29.95 -31.96
N ARG A 50 73.63 30.42 -31.68
CA ARG A 50 74.31 30.17 -30.40
C ARG A 50 74.09 31.34 -29.45
N VAL A 51 73.69 31.05 -28.22
CA VAL A 51 73.58 32.05 -27.15
C VAL A 51 74.97 32.61 -26.85
N TYR A 52 75.10 33.93 -26.85
CA TYR A 52 76.34 34.61 -26.48
C TYR A 52 76.18 35.58 -25.30
N GLY A 53 74.95 35.82 -24.85
CA GLY A 53 74.68 36.62 -23.66
C GLY A 53 73.23 36.49 -23.18
N HIS A 54 72.96 37.04 -22.00
CA HIS A 54 71.62 37.16 -21.44
C HIS A 54 71.45 38.47 -20.68
N GLN A 55 70.21 38.92 -20.50
CA GLN A 55 69.87 40.12 -19.76
C GLN A 55 68.52 39.95 -19.05
N LEU A 56 68.47 40.24 -17.75
CA LEU A 56 67.20 40.37 -17.03
C LEU A 56 66.50 41.65 -17.48
N VAL A 57 65.24 41.51 -17.93
CA VAL A 57 64.45 42.61 -18.49
C VAL A 57 63.42 43.14 -17.49
N THR A 58 62.78 42.25 -16.73
CA THR A 58 61.80 42.64 -15.71
C THR A 58 61.74 41.63 -14.57
N ILE A 59 61.32 42.11 -13.39
CA ILE A 59 61.00 41.32 -12.21
C ILE A 59 59.53 41.63 -11.87
N GLY A 60 58.73 40.58 -11.81
CA GLY A 60 57.31 40.63 -11.50
C GLY A 60 56.99 40.32 -10.04
N THR A 61 55.75 39.94 -9.82
CA THR A 61 55.22 39.44 -8.55
C THR A 61 55.40 37.92 -8.45
N LEU A 62 54.72 37.27 -7.51
CA LEU A 62 54.87 35.83 -7.27
C LEU A 62 54.40 34.97 -8.46
N ASP A 63 53.40 35.43 -9.21
CA ASP A 63 52.72 34.68 -10.28
C ASP A 63 52.48 35.47 -11.58
N THR A 64 52.91 36.73 -11.64
CA THR A 64 52.70 37.58 -12.81
C THR A 64 53.85 38.55 -13.06
N LEU A 65 54.26 38.69 -14.32
CA LEU A 65 55.22 39.71 -14.77
C LEU A 65 54.67 40.50 -15.98
N LEU A 66 54.93 41.81 -16.02
CA LEU A 66 54.58 42.66 -17.16
C LEU A 66 55.84 43.12 -17.89
N VAL A 67 55.86 42.90 -19.21
CA VAL A 67 56.97 43.29 -20.08
C VAL A 67 56.46 43.84 -21.41
N HIS A 68 56.94 45.02 -21.79
CA HIS A 68 56.61 45.61 -23.08
C HIS A 68 57.62 45.14 -24.15
N PRO A 69 57.21 44.72 -25.36
CA PRO A 69 58.12 44.25 -26.41
C PRO A 69 59.26 45.22 -26.73
N ARG A 70 59.02 46.52 -26.64
CA ARG A 70 60.05 47.57 -26.80
C ARG A 70 61.26 47.35 -25.89
N GLU A 71 61.06 46.94 -24.63
CA GLU A 71 62.15 46.74 -23.66
C GLU A 71 62.99 45.49 -24.03
N VAL A 72 62.34 44.46 -24.58
CA VAL A 72 63.01 43.25 -25.10
C VAL A 72 63.83 43.57 -26.36
N PHE A 73 63.23 44.27 -27.32
CA PHE A 73 63.90 44.60 -28.59
C PHE A 73 64.99 45.66 -28.43
N ALA A 74 64.85 46.60 -27.48
CA ALA A 74 65.89 47.57 -27.19
C ALA A 74 67.21 46.87 -26.81
N VAL A 75 67.15 45.83 -25.98
CA VAL A 75 68.32 45.02 -25.63
C VAL A 75 68.85 44.26 -26.84
N ALA A 76 67.97 43.63 -27.63
CA ALA A 76 68.38 42.88 -28.82
C ALA A 76 69.12 43.77 -29.85
N VAL A 77 68.60 44.96 -30.10
CA VAL A 77 69.17 45.94 -31.04
C VAL A 77 70.48 46.52 -30.50
N ALA A 78 70.50 46.96 -29.24
CA ALA A 78 71.70 47.48 -28.60
C ALA A 78 72.86 46.48 -28.65
N MET A 79 72.55 45.20 -28.51
CA MET A 79 73.53 44.11 -28.48
C MET A 79 73.80 43.48 -29.84
N ARG A 80 73.17 43.97 -30.92
CA ARG A 80 73.26 43.45 -32.29
C ARG A 80 73.00 41.94 -32.37
N ALA A 81 72.02 41.47 -31.60
CA ALA A 81 71.63 40.07 -31.61
C ALA A 81 70.95 39.72 -32.95
N ALA A 82 71.30 38.55 -33.50
CA ALA A 82 70.65 38.05 -34.71
C ALA A 82 69.28 37.42 -34.41
N ALA A 83 69.10 36.90 -33.20
CA ALA A 83 67.84 36.40 -32.67
C ALA A 83 67.82 36.49 -31.14
N VAL A 84 66.64 36.36 -30.53
CA VAL A 84 66.45 36.32 -29.08
C VAL A 84 65.61 35.12 -28.65
N VAL A 85 65.85 34.63 -27.43
CA VAL A 85 64.99 33.66 -26.75
C VAL A 85 64.54 34.28 -25.43
N LEU A 86 63.24 34.22 -25.14
CA LEU A 86 62.65 34.73 -23.91
C LEU A 86 62.52 33.59 -22.91
N MET A 87 62.90 33.82 -21.66
CA MET A 87 62.86 32.82 -20.59
C MET A 87 62.31 33.46 -19.31
N HIS A 88 61.41 32.78 -18.61
CA HIS A 88 60.94 33.18 -17.28
C HIS A 88 60.83 31.97 -16.34
N ASN A 89 60.85 32.20 -15.03
CA ASN A 89 60.63 31.19 -13.99
C ASN A 89 59.20 31.23 -13.43
N HIS A 90 58.70 30.08 -12.96
CA HIS A 90 57.51 29.96 -12.13
C HIS A 90 57.90 29.39 -10.76
N PRO A 91 57.74 30.13 -9.64
CA PRO A 91 58.04 29.62 -8.30
C PRO A 91 56.97 28.61 -7.86
N ALA A 92 57.15 27.31 -8.12
CA ALA A 92 56.15 26.28 -7.81
C ALA A 92 56.27 25.75 -6.36
N ALA A 93 55.39 26.20 -5.47
CA ALA A 93 54.99 25.50 -4.24
C ALA A 93 53.53 25.85 -3.90
N MET A 94 52.62 24.88 -4.00
CA MET A 94 51.20 25.08 -3.71
C MET A 94 50.95 24.90 -2.21
N LEU A 95 50.76 25.99 -1.48
CA LEU A 95 50.31 25.97 -0.09
C LEU A 95 48.78 26.05 -0.08
N LEU A 96 48.12 24.96 0.33
CA LEU A 96 46.67 24.93 0.47
C LEU A 96 46.28 25.20 1.93
N ASN A 97 45.24 26.00 2.13
CA ASN A 97 44.65 26.19 3.46
C ASN A 97 43.64 25.07 3.80
N SER A 98 43.20 25.00 5.06
CA SER A 98 42.28 23.95 5.52
C SER A 98 40.95 23.93 4.74
N ASP A 99 40.45 25.10 4.31
CA ASP A 99 39.19 25.20 3.57
C ASP A 99 39.33 24.63 2.15
N GLU A 100 40.47 24.85 1.51
CA GLU A 100 40.80 24.29 0.20
C GLU A 100 41.05 22.77 0.30
N LEU A 101 41.65 22.30 1.39
CA LEU A 101 41.87 20.86 1.64
C LEU A 101 40.54 20.10 1.78
N ILE A 102 39.53 20.70 2.41
CA ILE A 102 38.17 20.13 2.52
C ILE A 102 37.52 19.97 1.13
N GLY A 103 37.89 20.81 0.16
CA GLY A 103 37.48 20.70 -1.24
C GLY A 103 37.95 19.42 -1.95
N PHE A 104 38.99 18.74 -1.43
CA PHE A 104 39.50 17.48 -2.00
C PHE A 104 38.92 16.23 -1.35
N VAL A 105 38.34 16.33 -0.14
CA VAL A 105 37.77 15.20 0.59
C VAL A 105 36.25 15.31 0.59
N HIS A 106 35.62 14.46 -0.21
CA HIS A 106 34.15 14.38 -0.28
C HIS A 106 33.66 13.00 0.11
N LEU A 107 32.49 12.95 0.75
CA LEU A 107 31.76 11.69 0.87
C LEU A 107 31.46 11.17 -0.54
N PRO A 108 31.64 9.86 -0.79
CA PRO A 108 31.45 9.28 -2.11
C PRO A 108 30.02 9.50 -2.59
N GLY A 109 29.89 10.30 -3.65
CA GLY A 109 28.60 10.55 -4.30
C GLY A 109 28.07 9.33 -5.05
N SER A 110 26.87 9.47 -5.62
CA SER A 110 26.19 8.39 -6.37
C SER A 110 27.03 7.80 -7.52
N ALA A 111 28.00 8.56 -8.05
CA ALA A 111 28.92 8.15 -9.12
C ALA A 111 29.97 7.10 -8.69
N VAL A 112 30.35 7.02 -7.41
CA VAL A 112 31.49 6.20 -6.95
C VAL A 112 31.09 4.73 -6.71
N ARG A 113 31.27 3.85 -7.70
CA ARG A 113 30.96 2.42 -7.57
C ARG A 113 32.11 1.67 -6.93
N SER A 114 31.93 1.18 -5.70
CA SER A 114 32.87 0.28 -5.02
C SER A 114 32.09 -0.83 -4.28
N PRO A 115 32.59 -2.07 -4.30
CA PRO A 115 31.97 -3.19 -3.58
C PRO A 115 32.02 -3.04 -2.04
N VAL A 116 32.85 -2.12 -1.53
CA VAL A 116 32.94 -1.83 -0.08
C VAL A 116 31.77 -0.97 0.40
N PHE A 117 31.12 -0.20 -0.49
CA PHE A 117 29.95 0.61 -0.13
C PHE A 117 28.68 -0.23 -0.22
N ALA A 118 28.05 -0.50 0.92
CA ALA A 118 26.69 -1.02 0.98
C ALA A 118 25.72 0.03 0.41
N ARG A 119 25.28 -0.17 -0.83
CA ARG A 119 24.30 0.71 -1.49
C ARG A 119 22.90 0.12 -1.28
N GLN A 120 22.02 0.88 -0.64
CA GLN A 120 20.59 0.59 -0.68
C GLN A 120 20.08 0.88 -2.11
N THR A 121 19.79 -0.17 -2.88
CA THR A 121 19.35 -0.06 -4.27
C THR A 121 17.85 0.23 -4.40
N GLY A 122 17.06 -0.08 -3.36
CA GLY A 122 15.64 0.23 -3.29
C GLY A 122 15.39 1.66 -2.82
N LYS A 123 14.50 2.38 -3.52
CA LYS A 123 13.91 3.62 -2.98
C LYS A 123 13.00 3.25 -1.82
N THR A 124 13.45 3.43 -0.59
CA THR A 124 12.63 3.27 0.62
C THR A 124 12.01 4.61 1.01
N LYS A 125 10.85 4.59 1.67
CA LYS A 125 10.22 5.76 2.29
C LYS A 125 10.01 5.50 3.77
N ALA A 126 10.20 6.52 4.59
CA ALA A 126 9.84 6.45 6.00
C ALA A 126 8.32 6.22 6.14
N ALA A 127 7.91 5.33 7.05
CA ALA A 127 6.50 5.13 7.38
C ALA A 127 5.85 6.47 7.79
N PRO A 128 4.63 6.81 7.38
CA PRO A 128 3.99 8.04 7.82
C PRO A 128 3.72 8.04 9.33
N ALA A 129 3.67 9.20 9.99
CA ALA A 129 3.50 9.28 11.45
C ALA A 129 2.22 8.58 11.95
N ILE A 130 1.16 8.59 11.14
CA ILE A 130 -0.15 8.00 11.43
C ILE A 130 -0.12 6.48 11.65
N VAL A 131 0.96 5.79 11.25
CA VAL A 131 1.11 4.34 11.44
C VAL A 131 2.28 3.97 12.37
N ARG A 132 2.95 4.96 12.98
CA ARG A 132 4.09 4.76 13.91
C ARG A 132 3.68 4.74 15.39
N GLN A 133 2.39 4.50 15.64
CA GLN A 133 1.81 4.45 16.98
C GLN A 133 2.20 3.17 17.73
N ASP A 134 2.19 3.27 19.07
CA ASP A 134 2.57 2.16 19.95
C ASP A 134 1.48 1.10 20.10
N LYS A 135 0.21 1.50 19.93
CA LYS A 135 -0.97 0.63 20.10
C LYS A 135 -1.60 0.27 18.76
N GLY A 136 -2.29 -0.87 18.72
CA GLY A 136 -2.99 -1.36 17.52
C GLY A 136 -2.33 -2.61 16.92
N LEU A 137 -2.89 -3.07 15.81
CA LEU A 137 -2.44 -4.29 15.13
C LEU A 137 -1.13 -4.05 14.38
N LEU A 138 -0.13 -4.87 14.62
CA LEU A 138 1.13 -4.86 13.90
C LEU A 138 0.92 -5.38 12.47
N LEU A 139 1.17 -4.50 11.49
CA LEU A 139 1.24 -4.86 10.07
C LEU A 139 2.60 -5.41 9.69
N GLY A 140 3.67 -4.87 10.28
CA GLY A 140 5.05 -5.24 9.98
C GLY A 140 6.03 -4.14 10.34
N ASN A 141 7.25 -4.23 9.82
CA ASN A 141 8.32 -3.28 10.09
C ASN A 141 8.67 -2.48 8.82
N ASN A 142 8.76 -1.15 8.95
CA ASN A 142 9.29 -0.27 7.93
C ASN A 142 10.79 -0.09 8.13
N GLU A 143 11.58 -0.48 7.14
CA GLU A 143 13.02 -0.23 7.12
C GLU A 143 13.34 0.95 6.20
N HIS A 144 13.91 2.01 6.76
CA HIS A 144 14.27 3.21 6.01
C HIS A 144 15.53 3.86 6.59
N ILE A 145 16.58 4.00 5.77
CA ILE A 145 17.86 4.64 6.15
C ILE A 145 18.43 4.02 7.45
N GLY A 146 18.47 2.69 7.50
CA GLY A 146 18.98 1.96 8.67
C GLY A 146 18.14 2.06 9.94
N LYS A 147 16.96 2.71 9.89
CA LYS A 147 15.99 2.72 11.00
C LYS A 147 14.88 1.73 10.70
N THR A 148 14.55 0.90 11.69
CA THR A 148 13.43 -0.04 11.67
C THR A 148 12.34 0.50 12.57
N VAL A 149 11.16 0.75 12.00
CA VAL A 149 10.00 1.29 12.72
C VAL A 149 8.81 0.34 12.57
N PRO A 150 8.21 -0.16 13.65
CA PRO A 150 7.03 -0.98 13.55
C PRO A 150 5.83 -0.15 13.07
N VAL A 151 5.03 -0.74 12.18
CA VAL A 151 3.88 -0.14 11.53
C VAL A 151 2.62 -0.78 12.09
N ARG A 152 1.73 0.03 12.66
CA ARG A 152 0.49 -0.44 13.30
C ARG A 152 -0.77 0.25 12.79
N LEU A 153 -1.86 -0.52 12.72
CA LEU A 153 -3.21 -0.02 12.50
C LEU A 153 -3.95 0.14 13.82
N SER A 154 -4.42 1.35 14.11
CA SER A 154 -5.26 1.58 15.29
C SER A 154 -6.70 1.16 15.04
N PRO A 155 -7.49 0.93 16.10
CA PRO A 155 -8.92 0.70 15.98
C PRO A 155 -9.63 1.78 15.15
N GLU A 156 -9.29 3.07 15.35
CA GLU A 156 -9.91 4.19 14.63
C GLU A 156 -9.59 4.21 13.12
N GLN A 157 -8.48 3.58 12.71
CA GLN A 157 -8.16 3.39 11.30
C GLN A 157 -8.88 2.18 10.73
N ARG A 158 -9.07 1.12 11.52
CA ARG A 158 -9.68 -0.14 11.09
C ARG A 158 -11.18 -0.04 10.86
N VAL A 159 -11.88 0.81 11.61
CA VAL A 159 -13.31 1.10 11.42
C VAL A 159 -13.63 1.71 10.04
N ARG A 160 -12.63 2.27 9.35
CA ARG A 160 -12.81 2.84 7.99
C ARG A 160 -12.76 1.79 6.87
N HIS A 161 -12.92 0.52 7.24
CA HIS A 161 -12.68 -0.67 6.43
C HIS A 161 -11.23 -0.82 5.95
N CYS A 162 -10.80 -2.07 5.74
CA CYS A 162 -9.44 -2.36 5.27
C CYS A 162 -9.47 -3.34 4.10
N HIS A 163 -8.76 -3.02 3.02
CA HIS A 163 -8.58 -3.88 1.86
C HIS A 163 -7.12 -4.32 1.76
N LEU A 164 -6.89 -5.63 1.69
CA LEU A 164 -5.57 -6.20 1.42
C LEU A 164 -5.53 -6.70 -0.02
N ILE A 165 -4.71 -6.05 -0.84
CA ILE A 165 -4.56 -6.32 -2.28
C ILE A 165 -3.17 -6.87 -2.56
N GLY A 166 -3.07 -7.86 -3.43
CA GLY A 166 -1.80 -8.44 -3.86
C GLY A 166 -2.00 -9.67 -4.74
N ALA A 167 -0.97 -10.04 -5.50
CA ALA A 167 -1.00 -11.24 -6.32
C ALA A 167 -1.07 -12.52 -5.46
N THR A 168 -1.39 -13.65 -6.07
CA THR A 168 -1.33 -14.96 -5.38
C THR A 168 0.10 -15.24 -4.93
N GLY A 169 0.26 -15.77 -3.72
CA GLY A 169 1.57 -16.09 -3.14
C GLY A 169 2.32 -14.92 -2.50
N THR A 170 1.78 -13.69 -2.51
CA THR A 170 2.45 -12.53 -1.88
C THR A 170 2.32 -12.47 -0.36
N GLY A 171 1.68 -13.46 0.27
CA GLY A 171 1.51 -13.53 1.73
C GLY A 171 0.23 -12.90 2.28
N LYS A 172 -0.78 -12.58 1.45
CA LYS A 172 -2.06 -11.99 1.92
C LYS A 172 -2.74 -12.82 3.02
N SER A 173 -2.89 -14.12 2.81
CA SER A 173 -3.52 -15.03 3.79
C SER A 173 -2.70 -15.11 5.08
N THR A 174 -1.37 -15.05 4.98
CA THR A 174 -0.47 -15.01 6.14
C THR A 174 -0.64 -13.71 6.92
N LEU A 175 -0.73 -12.57 6.23
CA LEU A 175 -1.01 -11.29 6.88
C LEU A 175 -2.38 -11.32 7.57
N LEU A 176 -3.44 -11.77 6.89
CA LEU A 176 -4.78 -11.88 7.47
C LEU A 176 -4.78 -12.76 8.72
N PHE A 177 -4.16 -13.94 8.65
CA PHE A 177 -3.98 -14.84 9.79
C PHE A 177 -3.32 -14.14 10.98
N ASN A 178 -2.20 -13.44 10.75
CA ASN A 178 -1.49 -12.73 11.81
C ASN A 178 -2.32 -11.60 12.43
N LEU A 179 -3.20 -10.94 11.66
CA LEU A 179 -4.09 -9.91 12.18
C LEU A 179 -5.22 -10.51 13.04
N ILE A 180 -5.82 -11.61 12.57
CA ILE A 180 -6.86 -12.34 13.31
C ILE A 180 -6.30 -12.89 14.62
N GLN A 181 -5.10 -13.49 14.58
CA GLN A 181 -4.43 -14.02 15.76
C GLN A 181 -4.24 -12.91 16.81
N GLN A 182 -3.71 -11.75 16.39
CA GLN A 182 -3.52 -10.62 17.29
C GLN A 182 -4.83 -10.14 17.93
N ASP A 183 -5.94 -10.09 17.19
CA ASP A 183 -7.24 -9.73 17.77
C ASP A 183 -7.73 -10.75 18.80
N ILE A 184 -7.62 -12.04 18.48
CA ILE A 184 -8.00 -13.12 19.40
C ILE A 184 -7.17 -13.04 20.69
N GLU A 185 -5.85 -12.85 20.57
CA GLU A 185 -4.93 -12.68 21.69
C GLU A 185 -5.21 -11.41 22.51
N ASN A 186 -5.67 -10.33 21.87
CA ASN A 186 -6.07 -9.10 22.54
C ASN A 186 -7.44 -9.21 23.25
N GLY A 187 -8.13 -10.35 23.16
CA GLY A 187 -9.45 -10.54 23.76
C GLY A 187 -10.61 -9.98 22.93
N GLU A 188 -10.36 -9.60 21.68
CA GLU A 188 -11.39 -9.05 20.79
C GLU A 188 -12.30 -10.16 20.26
N GLY A 189 -13.52 -9.76 19.86
CA GLY A 189 -14.45 -10.62 19.13
C GLY A 189 -14.16 -10.57 17.63
N VAL A 190 -14.19 -11.72 16.96
CA VAL A 190 -13.90 -11.81 15.53
C VAL A 190 -14.89 -12.75 14.84
N ALA A 191 -15.24 -12.41 13.60
CA ALA A 191 -15.89 -13.33 12.66
C ALA A 191 -14.99 -13.54 11.45
N VAL A 192 -14.71 -14.78 11.09
CA VAL A 192 -13.85 -15.13 9.95
C VAL A 192 -14.64 -16.03 9.01
N LEU A 193 -14.80 -15.59 7.76
CA LEU A 193 -15.41 -16.37 6.69
C LEU A 193 -14.35 -16.75 5.68
N ASP A 194 -14.21 -18.06 5.43
CA ASP A 194 -13.22 -18.59 4.49
C ASP A 194 -13.84 -19.62 3.52
N PRO A 195 -13.88 -19.34 2.20
CA PRO A 195 -14.42 -20.23 1.18
C PRO A 195 -13.59 -21.50 0.93
N HIS A 196 -12.37 -21.59 1.47
CA HIS A 196 -11.53 -22.79 1.35
C HIS A 196 -11.37 -23.53 2.68
N GLY A 197 -11.40 -22.81 3.78
CA GLY A 197 -11.31 -23.32 5.14
C GLY A 197 -9.89 -23.52 5.66
N ASP A 198 -8.86 -23.34 4.83
CA ASP A 198 -7.46 -23.52 5.24
C ASP A 198 -6.99 -22.44 6.21
N LEU A 199 -7.58 -21.24 6.17
CA LEU A 199 -7.34 -20.20 7.17
C LEU A 199 -7.97 -20.57 8.50
N ILE A 200 -9.21 -21.09 8.48
CA ILE A 200 -9.93 -21.50 9.69
C ILE A 200 -9.17 -22.60 10.43
N ASP A 201 -8.69 -23.62 9.71
CA ASP A 201 -7.93 -24.72 10.28
C ASP A 201 -6.64 -24.21 10.98
N LYS A 202 -5.98 -23.19 10.42
CA LYS A 202 -4.82 -22.54 11.05
C LYS A 202 -5.20 -21.76 12.29
N ILE A 203 -6.30 -21.00 12.24
CA ILE A 203 -6.79 -20.21 13.39
C ILE A 203 -7.10 -21.13 14.56
N LEU A 204 -7.84 -22.22 14.31
CA LEU A 204 -8.16 -23.24 15.32
C LEU A 204 -6.92 -23.78 16.03
N GLY A 205 -5.81 -23.92 15.31
CA GLY A 205 -4.53 -24.39 15.87
C GLY A 205 -3.79 -23.40 16.79
N VAL A 206 -4.22 -22.13 16.85
CA VAL A 206 -3.56 -21.08 17.64
C VAL A 206 -4.51 -20.37 18.63
N ILE A 207 -5.74 -20.87 18.81
CA ILE A 207 -6.69 -20.28 19.75
C ILE A 207 -6.15 -20.44 21.18
N PRO A 208 -6.05 -19.35 21.97
CA PRO A 208 -5.63 -19.43 23.37
C PRO A 208 -6.56 -20.35 24.18
N PRO A 209 -6.04 -21.21 25.09
CA PRO A 209 -6.85 -22.13 25.88
C PRO A 209 -8.04 -21.48 26.59
N GLU A 210 -7.86 -20.26 27.09
CA GLU A 210 -8.88 -19.46 27.77
C GLU A 210 -10.02 -18.96 26.86
N ARG A 211 -9.86 -19.02 25.54
CA ARG A 211 -10.86 -18.60 24.54
C ARG A 211 -11.49 -19.78 23.79
N VAL A 212 -11.12 -21.03 24.07
CA VAL A 212 -11.64 -22.20 23.34
C VAL A 212 -13.16 -22.33 23.48
N GLU A 213 -13.73 -22.03 24.65
CA GLU A 213 -15.18 -22.05 24.88
C GLU A 213 -15.93 -20.90 24.18
N ASP A 214 -15.20 -19.88 23.70
CA ASP A 214 -15.78 -18.77 22.94
C ASP A 214 -15.89 -19.06 21.44
N VAL A 215 -15.42 -20.23 20.98
CA VAL A 215 -15.36 -20.57 19.55
C VAL A 215 -16.71 -21.09 19.06
N VAL A 216 -17.25 -20.43 18.04
CA VAL A 216 -18.42 -20.88 17.29
C VAL A 216 -17.95 -21.28 15.89
N LEU A 217 -17.84 -22.59 15.66
CA LEU A 217 -17.45 -23.14 14.37
C LEU A 217 -18.69 -23.52 13.55
N VAL A 218 -18.78 -22.97 12.34
CA VAL A 218 -19.79 -23.31 11.34
C VAL A 218 -19.07 -24.01 10.19
N ASP A 219 -19.22 -25.33 10.14
CA ASP A 219 -18.77 -26.14 9.01
C ASP A 219 -19.96 -26.92 8.44
N PRO A 220 -20.58 -26.45 7.34
CA PRO A 220 -21.67 -27.17 6.70
C PRO A 220 -21.26 -28.55 6.19
N ALA A 221 -19.96 -28.79 5.93
CA ALA A 221 -19.47 -30.10 5.49
C ALA A 221 -19.49 -31.15 6.61
N ASP A 222 -19.64 -30.76 7.87
CA ASP A 222 -19.85 -31.67 8.99
C ASP A 222 -21.32 -32.13 9.03
N GLU A 223 -21.59 -33.29 8.44
CA GLU A 223 -22.93 -33.89 8.48
C GLU A 223 -23.32 -34.44 9.86
N GLN A 224 -22.36 -34.69 10.76
CA GLN A 224 -22.65 -35.22 12.10
C GLN A 224 -23.13 -34.12 13.04
N TYR A 225 -22.57 -32.91 12.90
CA TYR A 225 -22.87 -31.75 13.74
C TYR A 225 -23.36 -30.55 12.91
N SER A 226 -24.37 -30.79 12.07
CA SER A 226 -24.97 -29.74 11.25
C SER A 226 -25.59 -28.63 12.11
N VAL A 227 -25.05 -27.42 12.00
CA VAL A 227 -25.53 -26.24 12.72
C VAL A 227 -26.82 -25.74 12.08
N GLY A 228 -27.90 -25.63 12.86
CA GLY A 228 -29.16 -25.04 12.40
C GLY A 228 -29.05 -23.54 12.20
N PHE A 229 -29.26 -23.08 10.96
CA PHE A 229 -29.28 -21.66 10.60
C PHE A 229 -30.57 -21.34 9.85
N ASN A 230 -31.63 -21.04 10.60
CA ASN A 230 -32.88 -20.59 10.02
C ASN A 230 -32.83 -19.10 9.72
N ILE A 231 -32.65 -18.77 8.43
CA ILE A 231 -32.55 -17.40 7.97
C ILE A 231 -33.90 -16.68 8.10
N LEU A 232 -35.02 -17.39 8.00
CA LEU A 232 -36.38 -16.83 8.10
C LEU A 232 -36.80 -16.56 9.56
N SER A 233 -35.89 -15.95 10.32
CA SER A 233 -36.11 -15.50 11.69
C SER A 233 -35.67 -14.05 11.83
N ALA A 234 -36.50 -13.26 12.51
CA ALA A 234 -36.26 -11.84 12.77
C ALA A 234 -36.95 -11.42 14.08
N HIS A 235 -36.40 -10.41 14.74
CA HIS A 235 -36.83 -9.94 16.07
C HIS A 235 -37.44 -8.53 16.05
N SER A 236 -37.47 -7.86 14.89
CA SER A 236 -38.08 -6.53 14.71
C SER A 236 -38.66 -6.34 13.30
N GLU A 237 -39.62 -5.44 13.15
CA GLU A 237 -40.22 -5.11 11.83
C GLU A 237 -39.19 -4.58 10.82
N LEU A 238 -38.22 -3.79 11.29
CA LEU A 238 -37.12 -3.32 10.45
C LEU A 238 -36.29 -4.50 9.92
N GLU A 239 -35.94 -5.44 10.80
CA GLU A 239 -35.16 -6.62 10.44
C GLU A 239 -35.90 -7.49 9.42
N LYS A 240 -37.22 -7.68 9.57
CA LYS A 240 -38.01 -8.47 8.62
C LYS A 240 -37.90 -7.90 7.20
N ASN A 241 -38.06 -6.58 7.05
CA ASN A 241 -38.03 -5.90 5.76
C ASN A 241 -36.64 -5.91 5.12
N LEU A 242 -35.59 -5.68 5.91
CA LEU A 242 -34.20 -5.77 5.44
C LEU A 242 -33.88 -7.20 5.00
N LEU A 243 -34.18 -8.20 5.83
CA LEU A 243 -33.94 -9.61 5.54
C LEU A 243 -34.67 -10.08 4.28
N ALA A 244 -35.93 -9.68 4.10
CA ALA A 244 -36.67 -10.00 2.89
C ALA A 244 -36.01 -9.39 1.64
N SER A 245 -35.55 -8.14 1.72
CA SER A 245 -34.89 -7.44 0.62
C SER A 245 -33.53 -8.06 0.30
N ASP A 246 -32.73 -8.35 1.32
CA ASP A 246 -31.41 -8.98 1.20
C ASP A 246 -31.52 -10.36 0.53
N LEU A 247 -32.46 -11.20 1.01
CA LEU A 247 -32.71 -12.51 0.41
C LEU A 247 -33.12 -12.40 -1.05
N VAL A 248 -34.03 -11.48 -1.39
CA VAL A 248 -34.44 -11.26 -2.78
C VAL A 248 -33.25 -10.84 -3.64
N ALA A 249 -32.41 -9.90 -3.17
CA ALA A 249 -31.23 -9.44 -3.89
C ALA A 249 -30.22 -10.58 -4.13
N VAL A 250 -30.03 -11.43 -3.12
CA VAL A 250 -29.15 -12.61 -3.21
C VAL A 250 -29.64 -13.61 -4.24
N PHE A 251 -30.93 -13.97 -4.20
CA PHE A 251 -31.52 -14.89 -5.20
C PHE A 251 -31.55 -14.27 -6.60
N GLN A 252 -31.75 -12.95 -6.71
CA GLN A 252 -31.69 -12.22 -7.97
C GLN A 252 -30.31 -12.26 -8.60
N ARG A 253 -29.24 -12.01 -7.83
CA ARG A 253 -27.85 -12.06 -8.30
C ARG A 253 -27.47 -13.42 -8.88
N LEU A 254 -28.00 -14.50 -8.30
CA LEU A 254 -27.76 -15.85 -8.79
C LEU A 254 -28.60 -16.20 -10.03
N SER A 255 -29.53 -15.35 -10.46
CA SER A 255 -30.42 -15.65 -11.59
C SER A 255 -29.95 -15.05 -12.90
N THR A 256 -29.93 -15.87 -13.96
CA THR A 256 -29.67 -15.39 -15.33
C THR A 256 -30.88 -14.70 -15.94
N SER A 257 -32.08 -14.98 -15.43
CA SER A 257 -33.32 -14.31 -15.79
C SER A 257 -34.09 -13.94 -14.52
N TRP A 258 -34.35 -12.65 -14.35
CA TRP A 258 -35.09 -12.12 -13.21
C TRP A 258 -36.02 -11.00 -13.69
N GLY A 259 -37.29 -11.09 -13.34
CA GLY A 259 -38.29 -10.10 -13.72
C GLY A 259 -39.01 -9.53 -12.50
N ASP A 260 -39.68 -8.39 -12.67
CA ASP A 260 -40.36 -7.67 -11.58
C ASP A 260 -41.41 -8.52 -10.85
N GLN A 261 -42.05 -9.44 -11.56
CA GLN A 261 -43.00 -10.38 -10.99
C GLN A 261 -42.33 -11.36 -10.01
N MET A 262 -41.09 -11.78 -10.30
CA MET A 262 -40.36 -12.68 -9.41
C MET A 262 -39.93 -11.98 -8.12
N ASN A 263 -39.52 -10.71 -8.22
CA ASN A 263 -39.23 -9.86 -7.06
C ASN A 263 -40.43 -9.83 -6.12
N SER A 264 -41.59 -9.44 -6.65
CA SER A 264 -42.81 -9.34 -5.86
C SER A 264 -43.21 -10.67 -5.21
N VAL A 265 -43.15 -11.78 -5.97
CA VAL A 265 -43.53 -13.11 -5.46
C VAL A 265 -42.59 -13.58 -4.36
N LEU A 266 -41.27 -13.51 -4.57
CA LEU A 266 -40.30 -13.97 -3.58
C LEU A 266 -40.33 -13.10 -2.31
N GLN A 267 -40.39 -11.78 -2.48
CA GLN A 267 -40.47 -10.84 -1.35
C GLN A 267 -41.69 -11.13 -0.47
N ASN A 268 -42.88 -11.23 -1.07
CA ASN A 268 -44.11 -11.52 -0.32
C ASN A 268 -44.12 -12.95 0.26
N ALA A 269 -43.40 -13.89 -0.35
CA ALA A 269 -43.25 -15.24 0.19
C ALA A 269 -42.39 -15.19 1.45
N ILE A 270 -41.24 -14.51 1.41
CA ILE A 270 -40.35 -14.36 2.58
C ILE A 270 -41.06 -13.59 3.70
N LEU A 271 -41.74 -12.49 3.38
CA LEU A 271 -42.51 -11.72 4.37
C LEU A 271 -43.60 -12.57 5.03
N ALA A 272 -44.31 -13.43 4.29
CA ALA A 272 -45.29 -14.33 4.89
C ALA A 272 -44.65 -15.22 5.98
N PHE A 273 -43.42 -15.69 5.78
CA PHE A 273 -42.71 -16.49 6.77
C PHE A 273 -42.25 -15.66 7.97
N LEU A 274 -41.78 -14.43 7.74
CA LEU A 274 -41.31 -13.53 8.79
C LEU A 274 -42.44 -12.92 9.63
N GLU A 275 -43.64 -12.81 9.07
CA GLU A 275 -44.86 -12.34 9.73
C GLU A 275 -45.68 -13.46 10.38
N SER A 276 -45.24 -14.71 10.22
CA SER A 276 -45.92 -15.87 10.76
C SER A 276 -45.55 -16.08 12.23
N ASP A 277 -46.53 -16.46 13.06
CA ASP A 277 -46.27 -17.04 14.39
C ASP A 277 -45.69 -18.46 14.33
N GLY A 278 -45.70 -19.09 13.15
CA GLY A 278 -45.16 -20.42 12.92
C GLY A 278 -43.68 -20.41 12.54
N CYS A 279 -42.91 -21.39 13.04
CA CYS A 279 -41.52 -21.60 12.64
C CYS A 279 -41.45 -22.24 11.24
N GLY A 280 -41.34 -21.41 10.19
CA GLY A 280 -41.13 -21.87 8.83
C GLY A 280 -39.64 -21.86 8.43
N THR A 281 -39.29 -22.71 7.46
CA THR A 281 -37.93 -22.85 6.94
C THR A 281 -37.86 -22.57 5.44
N LEU A 282 -36.66 -22.50 4.86
CA LEU A 282 -36.52 -22.39 3.39
C LEU A 282 -37.10 -23.62 2.65
N ALA A 283 -37.12 -24.79 3.29
CA ALA A 283 -37.79 -25.97 2.72
C ALA A 283 -39.32 -25.80 2.69
N ASP A 284 -39.88 -25.14 3.70
CA ASP A 284 -41.31 -24.82 3.74
C ASP A 284 -41.68 -23.71 2.76
N LEU A 285 -40.78 -22.74 2.53
CA LEU A 285 -40.95 -21.69 1.52
C LEU A 285 -41.17 -22.30 0.13
N ARG A 286 -40.41 -23.36 -0.21
CA ARG A 286 -40.61 -24.13 -1.44
C ARG A 286 -42.01 -24.74 -1.52
N ARG A 287 -42.48 -25.37 -0.43
CA ARG A 287 -43.83 -25.96 -0.36
C ARG A 287 -44.91 -24.89 -0.47
N PHE A 288 -44.72 -23.74 0.18
CA PHE A 288 -45.63 -22.60 0.12
C PHE A 288 -45.83 -22.08 -1.31
N LEU A 289 -44.77 -22.04 -2.12
CA LEU A 289 -44.84 -21.64 -3.53
C LEU A 289 -45.55 -22.68 -4.43
N ILE A 290 -45.46 -23.98 -4.12
CA ILE A 290 -45.98 -25.08 -4.96
C ILE A 290 -47.37 -25.54 -4.55
N GLU A 291 -47.65 -25.66 -3.25
CA GLU A 291 -48.82 -26.33 -2.68
C GLU A 291 -49.85 -25.29 -2.19
N PRO A 292 -50.97 -25.04 -2.92
CA PRO A 292 -51.96 -24.05 -2.51
C PRO A 292 -52.63 -24.39 -1.17
N ALA A 293 -52.81 -25.68 -0.86
CA ALA A 293 -53.40 -26.12 0.40
C ALA A 293 -52.51 -25.76 1.59
N PHE A 294 -51.21 -26.07 1.50
CA PHE A 294 -50.23 -25.69 2.53
C PHE A 294 -50.15 -24.17 2.69
N ARG A 295 -50.11 -23.44 1.56
CA ARG A 295 -50.10 -21.97 1.57
C ARG A 295 -51.29 -21.37 2.30
N ASN A 296 -52.51 -21.81 1.96
CA ASN A 296 -53.74 -21.28 2.57
C ASN A 296 -53.83 -21.61 4.06
N ASP A 297 -53.27 -22.73 4.49
CA ASP A 297 -53.19 -23.08 5.90
C ASP A 297 -52.14 -22.22 6.64
N PHE A 298 -50.94 -22.06 6.05
CA PHE A 298 -49.87 -21.23 6.59
C PHE A 298 -50.27 -19.75 6.71
N LEU A 299 -51.02 -19.21 5.73
CA LEU A 299 -51.49 -17.82 5.77
C LEU A 299 -52.39 -17.51 6.98
N LYS A 300 -52.94 -18.52 7.67
CA LYS A 300 -53.73 -18.31 8.89
C LYS A 300 -52.88 -17.88 10.08
N SER A 301 -51.57 -18.17 10.08
CA SER A 301 -50.64 -17.75 11.13
C SER A 301 -49.91 -16.45 10.82
N VAL A 302 -50.15 -15.84 9.66
CA VAL A 302 -49.52 -14.59 9.20
C VAL A 302 -50.27 -13.39 9.78
N LYS A 303 -49.54 -12.47 10.44
CA LYS A 303 -50.12 -11.30 11.09
C LYS A 303 -50.44 -10.15 10.14
N ASP A 304 -49.60 -9.94 9.14
CA ASP A 304 -49.75 -8.82 8.21
C ASP A 304 -50.88 -9.07 7.21
N SER A 305 -51.91 -8.23 7.29
CA SER A 305 -53.08 -8.29 6.41
C SER A 305 -52.75 -7.98 4.94
N GLU A 306 -51.75 -7.16 4.65
CA GLU A 306 -51.35 -6.83 3.28
C GLU A 306 -50.68 -8.02 2.60
N VAL A 307 -49.83 -8.74 3.33
CA VAL A 307 -49.22 -9.99 2.84
C VAL A 307 -50.30 -11.04 2.56
N VAL A 308 -51.26 -11.19 3.48
CA VAL A 308 -52.41 -12.11 3.28
C VAL A 308 -53.24 -11.68 2.07
N TYR A 309 -53.54 -10.39 1.92
CA TYR A 309 -54.28 -9.83 0.79
C TYR A 309 -53.56 -10.10 -0.53
N TYR A 310 -52.24 -9.87 -0.57
CA TYR A 310 -51.42 -10.17 -1.74
C TYR A 310 -51.61 -11.62 -2.19
N TRP A 311 -51.46 -12.58 -1.27
CA TRP A 311 -51.54 -14.00 -1.63
C TRP A 311 -52.95 -14.47 -2.00
N GLN A 312 -53.99 -13.87 -1.41
CA GLN A 312 -55.39 -14.25 -1.68
C GLN A 312 -55.99 -13.56 -2.90
N LYS A 313 -55.55 -12.33 -3.23
CA LYS A 313 -56.18 -11.48 -4.25
C LYS A 313 -55.26 -11.11 -5.40
N SER A 314 -54.03 -10.68 -5.11
CA SER A 314 -53.09 -10.19 -6.13
C SER A 314 -52.36 -11.34 -6.84
N PHE A 315 -51.82 -12.29 -6.08
CA PHE A 315 -51.05 -13.43 -6.61
C PHE A 315 -51.84 -14.27 -7.63
N PRO A 316 -53.13 -14.60 -7.43
CA PRO A 316 -53.90 -15.35 -8.43
C PRO A 316 -54.10 -14.63 -9.76
N LEU A 317 -53.96 -13.30 -9.79
CA LEU A 317 -54.05 -12.48 -11.01
C LEU A 317 -52.73 -12.46 -11.79
N LEU A 318 -51.62 -12.88 -11.17
CA LEU A 318 -50.33 -12.98 -11.85
C LEU A 318 -50.38 -14.16 -12.83
N ALA A 319 -50.29 -13.85 -14.12
CA ALA A 319 -50.44 -14.82 -15.20
C ALA A 319 -49.33 -15.89 -15.19
N GLY A 320 -49.61 -17.05 -14.59
CA GLY A 320 -48.99 -18.34 -14.87
C GLY A 320 -47.78 -18.72 -14.01
N ASN A 321 -47.64 -20.03 -13.78
CA ASN A 321 -46.55 -20.72 -13.09
C ASN A 321 -45.10 -20.36 -13.56
N LYS A 322 -44.94 -19.50 -14.58
CA LYS A 322 -43.66 -19.06 -15.11
C LYS A 322 -42.87 -18.18 -14.13
N SER A 323 -43.53 -17.30 -13.38
CA SER A 323 -42.86 -16.41 -12.39
C SER A 323 -42.33 -17.17 -11.18
N ILE A 324 -42.89 -18.35 -10.90
CA ILE A 324 -42.50 -19.21 -9.78
C ILE A 324 -41.36 -20.15 -10.19
N GLY A 325 -41.34 -20.61 -11.45
CA GLY A 325 -40.41 -21.65 -11.91
C GLY A 325 -38.93 -21.30 -11.74
N SER A 326 -38.53 -20.07 -12.03
CA SER A 326 -37.16 -19.58 -11.83
C SER A 326 -36.80 -19.43 -10.35
N ILE A 327 -37.73 -18.97 -9.49
CA ILE A 327 -37.54 -18.93 -8.04
C ILE A 327 -37.34 -20.36 -7.49
N LEU A 328 -38.21 -21.29 -7.89
CA LEU A 328 -38.11 -22.69 -7.49
C LEU A 328 -36.82 -23.35 -7.96
N THR A 329 -36.40 -23.06 -9.20
CA THR A 329 -35.13 -23.57 -9.72
C THR A 329 -33.96 -23.15 -8.81
N ARG A 330 -33.96 -21.91 -8.31
CA ARG A 330 -32.89 -21.42 -7.42
C ARG A 330 -32.99 -21.99 -6.02
N LEU A 331 -34.20 -22.07 -5.45
CA LEU A 331 -34.42 -22.75 -4.17
C LEU A 331 -34.00 -24.22 -4.24
N ASP A 332 -34.34 -24.92 -5.32
CA ASP A 332 -33.97 -26.31 -5.54
C ASP A 332 -32.46 -26.47 -5.71
N THR A 333 -31.79 -25.58 -6.46
CA THR A 333 -30.32 -25.58 -6.59
C THR A 333 -29.63 -25.36 -5.24
N PHE A 334 -30.13 -24.42 -4.43
CA PHE A 334 -29.59 -24.15 -3.10
C PHE A 334 -29.80 -25.32 -2.14
N LEU A 335 -31.02 -25.85 -2.10
CA LEU A 335 -31.41 -26.97 -1.23
C LEU A 335 -30.97 -28.34 -1.78
N ALA A 336 -30.36 -28.42 -2.96
CA ALA A 336 -29.95 -29.69 -3.58
C ALA A 336 -28.90 -30.42 -2.73
N LYS A 337 -27.93 -29.68 -2.20
CA LYS A 337 -26.84 -30.24 -1.40
C LYS A 337 -27.33 -30.57 0.01
N LYS A 338 -27.14 -31.82 0.43
CA LYS A 338 -27.55 -32.32 1.75
C LYS A 338 -26.98 -31.48 2.91
N PRO A 339 -25.67 -31.14 2.95
CA PRO A 339 -25.09 -30.18 3.89
C PRO A 339 -25.91 -28.91 4.11
N ILE A 340 -26.18 -28.18 3.02
CA ILE A 340 -26.92 -26.92 3.05
C ILE A 340 -28.35 -27.15 3.51
N ARG A 341 -29.02 -28.16 2.93
CA ARG A 341 -30.40 -28.48 3.27
C ARG A 341 -30.57 -28.79 4.75
N LEU A 342 -29.66 -29.56 5.36
CA LEU A 342 -29.71 -29.85 6.79
C LEU A 342 -29.52 -28.59 7.65
N MET A 343 -28.64 -27.68 7.24
CA MET A 343 -28.40 -26.42 7.95
C MET A 343 -29.61 -25.48 7.91
N VAL A 344 -30.21 -25.24 6.73
CA VAL A 344 -31.24 -24.19 6.55
C VAL A 344 -32.68 -24.67 6.70
N SER A 345 -32.89 -25.99 6.83
CA SER A 345 -34.23 -26.58 7.01
C SER A 345 -34.53 -26.94 8.48
N GLN A 346 -33.70 -26.48 9.41
CA GLN A 346 -33.96 -26.60 10.84
C GLN A 346 -34.85 -25.43 11.29
N PRO A 347 -35.96 -25.68 12.02
CA PRO A 347 -36.83 -24.61 12.50
C PRO A 347 -36.16 -23.76 13.59
N GLU A 348 -35.36 -24.40 14.44
CA GLU A 348 -34.59 -23.73 15.51
C GLU A 348 -33.30 -23.12 14.95
N ASN A 349 -33.10 -21.83 15.20
CA ASN A 349 -31.85 -21.16 14.90
C ASN A 349 -30.88 -21.34 16.08
N ARG A 350 -29.76 -22.04 15.85
CA ARG A 350 -28.72 -22.26 16.87
C ARG A 350 -27.60 -21.22 16.81
N LEU A 351 -27.60 -20.37 15.78
CA LEU A 351 -26.66 -19.27 15.62
C LEU A 351 -27.28 -17.98 16.15
N ASP A 352 -26.90 -17.63 17.39
CA ASP A 352 -27.26 -16.37 18.02
C ASP A 352 -26.17 -15.31 17.75
N PHE A 353 -26.32 -14.59 16.63
CA PHE A 353 -25.38 -13.55 16.19
C PHE A 353 -25.31 -12.37 17.18
N ALA A 354 -26.42 -12.04 17.84
CA ALA A 354 -26.44 -10.99 18.86
C ALA A 354 -25.53 -11.36 20.03
N ARG A 355 -25.69 -12.59 20.55
CA ARG A 355 -24.82 -13.11 21.62
C ARG A 355 -23.36 -13.19 21.20
N ILE A 356 -23.08 -13.67 19.99
CA ILE A 356 -21.71 -13.78 19.45
C ILE A 356 -21.03 -12.41 19.47
N MET A 357 -21.69 -11.38 18.96
CA MET A 357 -21.15 -10.02 18.91
C MET A 357 -21.05 -9.36 20.28
N ASP A 358 -22.08 -9.50 21.13
CA ASP A 358 -22.13 -8.84 22.44
C ASP A 358 -21.15 -9.45 23.45
N ARG A 359 -20.90 -10.76 23.36
CA ARG A 359 -19.90 -11.42 24.20
C ARG A 359 -18.48 -11.25 23.67
N GLY A 360 -18.31 -10.97 22.38
CA GLY A 360 -17.00 -10.92 21.73
C GLY A 360 -16.45 -12.33 21.46
N GLN A 361 -17.30 -13.22 20.97
CA GLN A 361 -16.92 -14.60 20.64
C GLN A 361 -16.10 -14.68 19.34
N ILE A 362 -15.54 -15.88 19.09
CA ILE A 362 -14.75 -16.18 17.90
C ILE A 362 -15.62 -16.99 16.95
N PHE A 363 -16.22 -16.34 15.96
CA PHE A 363 -17.04 -16.99 14.94
C PHE A 363 -16.18 -17.39 13.74
N LEU A 364 -16.20 -18.67 13.38
CA LEU A 364 -15.40 -19.25 12.30
C LEU A 364 -16.32 -19.98 11.34
N ALA A 365 -16.47 -19.48 10.12
CA ALA A 365 -17.29 -20.11 9.08
C ALA A 365 -16.41 -20.67 7.96
N LYS A 366 -16.41 -22.00 7.86
CA LYS A 366 -15.75 -22.77 6.81
C LYS A 366 -16.75 -23.00 5.68
N LEU A 367 -16.50 -22.42 4.51
CA LEU A 367 -17.44 -22.42 3.38
C LEU A 367 -16.84 -23.13 2.14
N PRO A 368 -16.41 -24.40 2.23
CA PRO A 368 -15.58 -25.06 1.24
C PRO A 368 -16.29 -25.15 -0.14
N GLU A 369 -15.87 -24.31 -1.08
CA GLU A 369 -16.46 -24.25 -2.43
C GLU A 369 -16.46 -25.60 -3.15
N GLY A 370 -15.43 -26.42 -2.93
CA GLY A 370 -15.30 -27.74 -3.56
C GLY A 370 -16.40 -28.72 -3.14
N LEU A 371 -16.94 -28.60 -1.92
CA LEU A 371 -17.98 -29.47 -1.39
C LEU A 371 -19.37 -28.87 -1.55
N LEU A 372 -19.50 -27.58 -1.26
CA LEU A 372 -20.80 -26.87 -1.28
C LEU A 372 -21.19 -26.44 -2.71
N GLY A 373 -20.20 -26.22 -3.57
CA GLY A 373 -20.35 -25.48 -4.82
C GLY A 373 -20.15 -23.98 -4.60
N ARG A 374 -19.62 -23.29 -5.62
CA ARG A 374 -19.35 -21.84 -5.56
C ARG A 374 -20.58 -21.02 -5.24
N GLU A 375 -21.69 -21.25 -5.95
CA GLU A 375 -22.93 -20.50 -5.76
C GLU A 375 -23.49 -20.64 -4.33
N ASN A 376 -23.44 -21.84 -3.76
CA ASN A 376 -23.94 -22.10 -2.40
C ASN A 376 -23.01 -21.54 -1.32
N SER A 377 -21.69 -21.66 -1.51
CA SER A 377 -20.69 -21.05 -0.62
C SER A 377 -20.87 -19.52 -0.59
N TYR A 378 -21.04 -18.91 -1.77
CA TYR A 378 -21.33 -17.49 -1.92
C TYR A 378 -22.64 -17.09 -1.22
N LEU A 379 -23.73 -17.81 -1.49
CA LEU A 379 -25.04 -17.50 -0.89
C LEU A 379 -24.98 -17.61 0.63
N LEU A 380 -24.43 -18.70 1.16
CA LEU A 380 -24.31 -18.89 2.61
C LEU A 380 -23.42 -17.82 3.25
N GLY A 381 -22.26 -17.53 2.65
CA GLY A 381 -21.38 -16.46 3.14
C GLY A 381 -22.07 -15.10 3.16
N THR A 382 -22.81 -14.78 2.10
CA THR A 382 -23.60 -13.55 2.01
C THR A 382 -24.65 -13.45 3.12
N LEU A 383 -25.39 -14.52 3.38
CA LEU A 383 -26.43 -14.52 4.41
C LEU A 383 -25.85 -14.38 5.82
N LEU A 384 -24.71 -15.03 6.09
CA LEU A 384 -23.99 -14.86 7.36
C LEU A 384 -23.57 -13.40 7.54
N ILE A 385 -23.00 -12.81 6.49
CA ILE A 385 -22.61 -11.40 6.44
C ILE A 385 -23.83 -10.50 6.73
N SER A 386 -24.95 -10.65 5.99
CA SER A 386 -26.18 -9.88 6.22
C SER A 386 -26.69 -9.99 7.66
N LYS A 387 -26.59 -11.17 8.30
CA LYS A 387 -26.98 -11.32 9.71
C LYS A 387 -26.06 -10.56 10.66
N PHE A 388 -24.74 -10.60 10.47
CA PHE A 388 -23.82 -9.74 11.23
C PHE A 388 -24.15 -8.25 11.05
N GLN A 389 -24.50 -7.84 9.83
CA GLN A 389 -24.90 -6.47 9.53
C GLN A 389 -26.15 -6.04 10.30
N GLN A 390 -27.21 -6.84 10.22
CA GLN A 390 -28.50 -6.55 10.84
C GLN A 390 -28.34 -6.40 12.35
N ILE A 391 -27.57 -7.31 12.97
CA ILE A 391 -27.24 -7.21 14.39
C ILE A 391 -26.39 -5.96 14.67
N ALA A 392 -25.36 -5.65 13.88
CA ALA A 392 -24.56 -4.45 14.03
C ALA A 392 -25.42 -3.15 13.97
N MET A 393 -26.36 -3.07 13.02
CA MET A 393 -27.29 -1.95 12.91
C MET A 393 -28.23 -1.87 14.11
N SER A 394 -28.73 -3.01 14.61
CA SER A 394 -29.57 -3.03 15.81
C SER A 394 -28.84 -2.49 17.05
N ARG A 395 -27.52 -2.69 17.13
CA ARG A 395 -26.65 -2.18 18.20
C ARG A 395 -26.45 -0.67 18.15
N GLN A 396 -26.83 0.04 17.07
CA GLN A 396 -26.81 1.50 17.03
C GLN A 396 -27.73 2.14 18.09
N SER A 397 -28.75 1.41 18.54
CA SER A 397 -29.62 1.82 19.65
C SER A 397 -28.95 1.75 21.04
N GLN A 398 -27.87 0.99 21.18
CA GLN A 398 -27.13 0.82 22.43
C GLN A 398 -26.17 1.99 22.69
N GLN A 399 -25.84 2.27 23.95
CA GLN A 399 -24.80 3.26 24.29
C GLN A 399 -23.43 2.84 23.76
N VAL A 400 -22.72 3.76 23.11
CA VAL A 400 -21.39 3.51 22.50
C VAL A 400 -20.41 2.87 23.49
N ALA A 401 -20.44 3.27 24.77
CA ALA A 401 -19.54 2.76 25.80
C ALA A 401 -19.75 1.27 26.15
N LEU A 402 -20.94 0.71 25.85
CA LEU A 402 -21.25 -0.70 26.10
C LEU A 402 -21.01 -1.58 24.87
N ARG A 403 -20.72 -0.98 23.70
CA ARG A 403 -20.50 -1.71 22.46
C ARG A 403 -19.09 -2.30 22.48
N LYS A 404 -19.01 -3.63 22.61
CA LYS A 404 -17.77 -4.34 22.32
C LYS A 404 -17.44 -4.24 20.85
N GLN A 405 -16.16 -3.99 20.55
CA GLN A 405 -15.63 -4.06 19.20
C GLN A 405 -15.74 -5.50 18.68
N PHE A 406 -16.03 -5.63 17.41
CA PHE A 406 -16.19 -6.92 16.76
C PHE A 406 -15.71 -6.82 15.32
N TRP A 407 -14.76 -7.67 14.93
CA TRP A 407 -14.07 -7.55 13.65
C TRP A 407 -14.50 -8.63 12.67
N LEU A 408 -15.03 -8.23 11.52
CA LEU A 408 -15.38 -9.14 10.43
C LEU A 408 -14.23 -9.25 9.43
N TYR A 409 -13.74 -10.47 9.25
CA TYR A 409 -12.67 -10.86 8.34
C TYR A 409 -13.22 -11.75 7.22
N ILE A 410 -12.98 -11.36 5.98
CA ILE A 410 -13.40 -12.14 4.80
C ILE A 410 -12.16 -12.57 4.02
N ALA A 411 -11.91 -13.88 3.97
CA ALA A 411 -10.81 -14.45 3.23
C ALA A 411 -11.19 -14.73 1.78
N ARG A 412 -10.28 -14.39 0.85
CA ARG A 412 -10.38 -14.61 -0.62
C ARG A 412 -11.72 -14.18 -1.23
N ASN A 413 -11.74 -12.94 -1.71
CA ASN A 413 -12.91 -12.35 -2.38
C ASN A 413 -13.17 -13.00 -3.75
N THR A 414 -14.27 -13.75 -3.85
CA THR A 414 -15.03 -13.76 -5.10
C THR A 414 -15.49 -12.33 -5.41
N ARG A 415 -15.57 -11.98 -6.70
CA ARG A 415 -16.00 -10.66 -7.17
C ARG A 415 -17.39 -10.29 -6.61
N GLU A 416 -18.23 -11.29 -6.36
CA GLU A 416 -19.58 -11.12 -5.85
C GLU A 416 -19.65 -10.80 -4.33
N LEU A 417 -18.65 -11.18 -3.51
CA LEU A 417 -18.59 -10.81 -2.08
C LEU A 417 -18.11 -9.36 -1.87
N LEU A 418 -17.40 -8.80 -2.86
CA LEU A 418 -16.98 -7.40 -2.87
C LEU A 418 -18.15 -6.43 -3.11
N GLU A 419 -19.14 -6.82 -3.90
CA GLU A 419 -20.35 -6.01 -4.13
C GLU A 419 -21.19 -5.88 -2.85
N LEU A 420 -21.22 -6.93 -2.01
CA LEU A 420 -21.83 -6.90 -0.68
C LEU A 420 -21.01 -6.09 0.34
N ALA A 421 -19.68 -6.18 0.27
CA ALA A 421 -18.80 -5.30 1.02
C ALA A 421 -19.04 -3.82 0.68
N ASP A 422 -19.35 -3.51 -0.57
CA ASP A 422 -19.73 -2.16 -1.02
C ASP A 422 -21.12 -1.74 -0.48
N GLU A 423 -22.07 -2.68 -0.36
CA GLU A 423 -23.35 -2.45 0.34
C GLU A 423 -23.14 -2.18 1.84
N PHE A 424 -22.20 -2.86 2.50
CA PHE A 424 -21.79 -2.58 3.89
C PHE A 424 -21.23 -1.17 4.08
N ARG A 425 -20.46 -0.67 3.10
CA ARG A 425 -19.95 0.72 3.14
C ARG A 425 -21.07 1.74 3.16
N SER A 426 -22.21 1.45 2.53
CA SER A 426 -23.35 2.38 2.50
C SER A 426 -24.08 2.50 3.86
N LEU A 427 -23.80 1.60 4.81
CA LEU A 427 -24.55 1.41 6.05
C LEU A 427 -23.67 1.46 7.33
N ASP A 428 -22.42 1.93 7.22
CA ASP A 428 -21.53 2.25 8.36
C ASP A 428 -21.13 1.03 9.24
N ALA A 429 -20.94 -0.15 8.61
CA ALA A 429 -20.59 -1.41 9.30
C ALA A 429 -19.13 -1.86 9.12
N ASP A 430 -18.35 -1.97 10.19
CA ASP A 430 -16.89 -2.20 10.18
C ASP A 430 -16.45 -3.54 9.54
N MET A 431 -15.54 -3.52 8.54
CA MET A 431 -15.15 -4.74 7.79
C MET A 431 -13.70 -4.72 7.27
N ILE A 432 -12.99 -5.86 7.39
CA ILE A 432 -11.65 -6.08 6.80
C ILE A 432 -11.75 -7.20 5.73
N SER A 433 -11.41 -6.90 4.46
CA SER A 433 -11.56 -7.87 3.34
C SER A 433 -10.29 -8.06 2.49
N LEU A 434 -10.14 -9.26 1.88
CA LEU A 434 -9.01 -9.65 1.02
C LEU A 434 -9.36 -9.66 -0.48
N GLN A 435 -8.85 -8.69 -1.27
CA GLN A 435 -9.12 -8.65 -2.71
C GLN A 435 -7.97 -9.23 -3.55
N GLU A 436 -8.30 -10.09 -4.53
CA GLU A 436 -7.33 -10.76 -5.41
C GLU A 436 -7.08 -10.09 -6.77
N SER A 437 -7.68 -8.94 -7.06
CA SER A 437 -7.42 -8.21 -8.32
C SER A 437 -6.91 -6.79 -8.10
N ILE A 438 -5.82 -6.46 -8.80
CA ILE A 438 -5.45 -5.08 -9.11
C ILE A 438 -6.13 -4.77 -10.43
N ASP A 439 -7.18 -3.94 -10.41
CA ASP A 439 -7.72 -3.39 -11.66
C ASP A 439 -6.77 -2.30 -12.17
N THR A 440 -5.85 -2.67 -13.07
CA THR A 440 -4.91 -1.75 -13.72
C THR A 440 -5.58 -0.69 -14.61
N SER A 441 -6.91 -0.74 -14.77
CA SER A 441 -7.69 0.29 -15.46
C SER A 441 -8.03 1.48 -14.57
N THR A 442 -7.99 1.34 -13.24
CA THR A 442 -8.22 2.44 -12.29
C THR A 442 -6.91 3.15 -11.91
N PRO A 443 -6.93 4.47 -11.62
CA PRO A 443 -5.75 5.19 -11.14
C PRO A 443 -5.17 4.62 -9.83
N SER A 444 -6.00 3.95 -9.04
CA SER A 444 -5.62 3.27 -7.80
C SER A 444 -4.91 1.93 -8.04
N GLY A 445 -5.12 1.32 -9.21
CA GLY A 445 -4.50 0.07 -9.63
C GLY A 445 -3.34 0.23 -10.63
N ARG A 446 -3.04 1.45 -11.09
CA ARG A 446 -1.78 1.81 -11.76
C ARG A 446 -0.80 2.38 -10.74
#